data_AF-A0A1Q7PLJ7-F1
#
_entry.id   AF-A0A1Q7PLJ7-F1
#
_cell.length_a   1.000
_cell.length_b   1.000
_cell.length_c   1.000
_cell.angle_alpha   90.00
_cell.angle_beta   90.00
_cell.angle_gamma   90.00
#
_symmetry.space_group_name_H-M   'P 1'
#
loop_
_entity.id
_entity.type
_entity.pdbx_description
1 polymer ?
#
loop_
_entity_poly.entity_id
_entity_poly.type
_entity_poly.pdbx_seq_one_letter_code
_entity_poly.pdbx_strand_id
1 'polypeptide(L)'
;MNSYVQISKIKQDLSEIRKSLARIEKALKIVPDKELAIKDFESSLKDYEEYAKEILKLEEITINNHKSAIRRFLFHCKGRINKENVKVHLDSNNSSSWKTSQLKALRRYCRDFLKLGKWIEEFELEKVKTKIRKDIPTGKNLILFFNELPEQTQMVFTLLYNSGLRIGEVLGLKLADLDFERNMIDASNLHKGKTKSSWVGFFTTDTAKLLKQYLENNGIDLEDSIFTVSSRAVQQSFKNVSLKLGLDIKPHLLRTIFAGKCREAGIDKDYINAFQGRISQGVLARHYTDYSPKALREQYNKVEPFLTFKEDS
;
A
#
# COMPACT_ATOMS: atom_id res chain seq x y z
N MET A 1 23.15 68.34 -10.89
CA MET A 1 22.02 68.23 -9.94
C MET A 1 20.87 67.35 -10.48
N ASN A 2 20.57 67.37 -11.79
CA ASN A 2 19.42 66.66 -12.39
C ASN A 2 19.51 65.12 -12.37
N SER A 3 20.71 64.56 -12.57
CA SER A 3 20.95 63.09 -12.58
C SER A 3 20.72 62.44 -11.20
N TYR A 4 21.07 63.13 -10.11
CA TYR A 4 20.93 62.59 -8.75
C TYR A 4 19.46 62.47 -8.32
N VAL A 5 18.64 63.46 -8.70
CA VAL A 5 17.19 63.46 -8.49
C VAL A 5 16.53 62.34 -9.30
N GLN A 6 16.95 62.14 -10.54
CA GLN A 6 16.45 61.08 -11.41
C GLN A 6 16.80 59.67 -10.90
N ILE A 7 18.03 59.47 -10.40
CA ILE A 7 18.45 58.22 -9.75
C ILE A 7 17.67 57.98 -8.45
N SER A 8 17.38 59.02 -7.66
CA SER A 8 16.59 58.88 -6.44
C SER A 8 15.16 58.41 -6.72
N LYS A 9 14.56 58.95 -7.79
CA LYS A 9 13.20 58.59 -8.23
C LYS A 9 13.14 57.15 -8.74
N ILE A 10 14.11 56.73 -9.54
CA ILE A 10 14.23 55.33 -10.00
C ILE A 10 14.36 54.35 -8.82
N LYS A 11 15.15 54.70 -7.79
CA LYS A 11 15.28 53.85 -6.58
C LYS A 11 13.96 53.75 -5.80
N GLN A 12 13.21 54.84 -5.75
CA GLN A 12 11.89 54.87 -5.10
C GLN A 12 10.89 54.02 -5.87
N ASP A 13 10.82 54.15 -7.19
CA ASP A 13 9.95 53.35 -8.07
C ASP A 13 10.30 51.84 -7.95
N LEU A 14 11.59 51.49 -7.93
CA LEU A 14 12.05 50.12 -7.70
C LEU A 14 11.62 49.58 -6.33
N SER A 15 11.61 50.41 -5.29
CA SER A 15 11.13 50.02 -3.95
C SER A 15 9.63 49.73 -3.97
N GLU A 16 8.84 50.54 -4.67
CA GLU A 16 7.39 50.35 -4.80
C GLU A 16 7.03 49.13 -5.63
N ILE A 17 7.75 48.88 -6.74
CA ILE A 17 7.58 47.67 -7.55
C ILE A 17 7.87 46.42 -6.71
N ARG A 18 8.95 46.41 -5.92
CA ARG A 18 9.27 45.30 -5.01
C ARG A 18 8.21 45.06 -3.95
N LYS A 19 7.66 46.13 -3.36
CA LYS A 19 6.56 46.02 -2.39
C LYS A 19 5.28 45.47 -3.03
N SER A 20 4.99 45.88 -4.25
CA SER A 20 3.82 45.42 -5.00
C SER A 20 3.94 43.95 -5.41
N LEU A 21 5.13 43.52 -5.87
CA LEU A 21 5.47 42.12 -6.09
C LEU A 21 5.25 41.27 -4.83
N ALA A 22 5.78 41.70 -3.68
CA ALA A 22 5.61 40.97 -2.42
C ALA A 22 4.13 40.83 -2.00
N ARG A 23 3.28 41.82 -2.32
CA ARG A 23 1.82 41.75 -2.09
C ARG A 23 1.14 40.77 -3.03
N ILE A 24 1.54 40.74 -4.31
CA ILE A 24 1.03 39.80 -5.32
C ILE A 24 1.44 38.37 -4.98
N GLU A 25 2.69 38.13 -4.61
CA GLU A 25 3.19 36.83 -4.15
C GLU A 25 2.39 36.32 -2.95
N LYS A 26 2.16 37.19 -1.95
CA LYS A 26 1.33 36.88 -0.79
C LYS A 26 -0.12 36.57 -1.15
N ALA A 27 -0.71 37.30 -2.09
CA ALA A 27 -2.09 37.10 -2.56
C ALA A 27 -2.25 35.80 -3.38
N LEU A 28 -1.25 35.46 -4.19
CA LEU A 28 -1.20 34.23 -4.99
C LEU A 28 -0.77 32.99 -4.19
N LYS A 29 -0.48 33.13 -2.89
CA LYS A 29 0.13 32.07 -2.05
C LYS A 29 1.43 31.52 -2.65
N ILE A 30 2.16 32.35 -3.40
CA ILE A 30 3.51 32.02 -3.87
C ILE A 30 4.38 32.03 -2.61
N VAL A 31 4.71 30.84 -2.12
CA VAL A 31 5.68 30.68 -1.05
C VAL A 31 7.04 30.88 -1.71
N PRO A 32 7.86 31.85 -1.27
CA PRO A 32 9.21 31.99 -1.79
C PRO A 32 9.93 30.66 -1.64
N ASP A 33 10.66 30.23 -2.67
CA ASP A 33 11.50 29.03 -2.59
C ASP A 33 12.49 29.21 -1.43
N LYS A 34 12.12 28.74 -0.25
CA LYS A 34 13.00 28.73 0.92
C LYS A 34 13.93 27.56 0.73
N GLU A 35 15.13 27.85 0.24
CA GLU A 35 16.21 26.89 0.25
C GLU A 35 16.54 26.56 1.71
N LEU A 36 16.16 25.36 2.14
CA LEU A 36 16.52 24.84 3.44
C LEU A 36 17.72 23.92 3.26
N ALA A 37 18.80 24.21 3.99
CA ALA A 37 19.96 23.34 4.09
C ALA A 37 19.91 22.59 5.42
N ILE A 38 19.57 21.32 5.39
CA ILE A 38 19.62 20.44 6.55
C ILE A 38 21.05 19.93 6.69
N LYS A 39 21.67 20.11 7.86
CA LYS A 39 23.03 19.62 8.14
C LYS A 39 23.02 18.26 8.84
N ASP A 40 22.09 18.07 9.77
CA ASP A 40 21.92 16.81 10.49
C ASP A 40 20.69 16.06 9.96
N PHE A 41 20.93 15.06 9.12
CA PHE A 41 19.86 14.26 8.51
C PHE A 41 19.20 13.34 9.52
N GLU A 42 19.96 12.76 10.45
CA GLU A 42 19.42 11.77 11.37
C GLU A 42 18.56 12.43 12.44
N SER A 43 18.97 13.60 12.93
CA SER A 43 18.12 14.43 13.80
C SER A 43 16.80 14.80 13.11
N SER A 44 16.86 15.35 11.89
CA SER A 44 15.65 15.71 11.15
C SER A 44 14.73 14.52 10.84
N LEU A 45 15.29 13.32 10.61
CA LEU A 45 14.52 12.10 10.40
C LEU A 45 13.86 11.58 11.67
N LYS A 46 14.45 11.82 12.85
CA LYS A 46 13.82 11.53 14.15
C LYS A 46 12.68 12.49 14.43
N ASP A 47 12.88 13.78 14.24
CA ASP A 47 11.82 14.79 14.42
C ASP A 47 10.62 14.50 13.50
N TYR A 48 10.89 14.10 12.25
CA TYR A 48 9.83 13.70 11.33
C TYR A 48 9.13 12.40 11.76
N GLU A 49 9.84 11.45 12.37
CA GLU A 49 9.25 10.24 12.91
C GLU A 49 8.25 10.56 14.02
N GLU A 50 8.64 11.41 14.97
CA GLU A 50 7.79 11.88 16.06
C GLU A 50 6.56 12.60 15.50
N TYR A 51 6.75 13.55 14.59
CA TYR A 51 5.65 14.24 13.90
C TYR A 51 4.70 13.26 13.17
N ALA A 52 5.25 12.25 12.49
CA ALA A 52 4.46 11.28 11.75
C ALA A 52 3.66 10.34 12.67
N LYS A 53 4.23 9.99 13.84
CA LYS A 53 3.58 9.19 14.88
C LYS A 53 2.47 9.99 15.59
N GLU A 54 2.78 11.19 16.09
CA GLU A 54 1.88 11.95 16.96
C GLU A 54 0.83 12.75 16.19
N ILE A 55 1.25 13.48 15.16
CA ILE A 55 0.39 14.42 14.44
C ILE A 55 -0.35 13.73 13.31
N LEU A 56 0.38 13.00 12.46
CA LEU A 56 -0.24 12.32 11.31
C LEU A 56 -0.91 11.00 11.70
N LYS A 57 -0.50 10.40 12.82
CA LYS A 57 -0.95 9.08 13.29
C LYS A 57 -0.84 8.04 12.18
N LEU A 58 0.35 7.94 11.61
CA LEU A 58 0.66 6.97 10.55
C LEU A 58 1.10 5.63 11.15
N GLU A 59 0.85 4.56 10.41
CA GLU A 59 1.37 3.23 10.70
C GLU A 59 2.91 3.22 10.65
N GLU A 60 3.53 2.44 11.53
CA GLU A 60 5.00 2.34 11.66
C GLU A 60 5.68 1.95 10.34
N ILE A 61 5.08 1.01 9.60
CA ILE A 61 5.59 0.63 8.27
C ILE A 61 5.58 1.80 7.27
N THR A 62 4.59 2.68 7.35
CA THR A 62 4.50 3.87 6.49
C THR A 62 5.56 4.89 6.90
N ILE A 63 5.78 5.07 8.20
CA ILE A 63 6.81 5.95 8.75
C ILE A 63 8.20 5.48 8.30
N ASN A 64 8.50 4.18 8.43
CA ASN A 64 9.75 3.59 7.99
C ASN A 64 9.99 3.76 6.48
N ASN A 65 8.95 3.57 5.66
CA ASN A 65 9.02 3.83 4.23
C ASN A 65 9.29 5.30 3.93
N HIS A 66 8.62 6.23 4.63
CA HIS A 66 8.86 7.65 4.49
C HIS A 66 10.30 8.02 4.89
N LYS A 67 10.78 7.58 6.06
CA LYS A 67 12.16 7.82 6.51
C LYS A 67 13.18 7.31 5.50
N SER A 68 12.97 6.12 4.94
CA SER A 68 13.86 5.57 3.92
C SER A 68 13.90 6.43 2.64
N ALA A 69 12.74 6.91 2.19
CA ALA A 69 12.66 7.80 1.03
C ALA A 69 13.30 9.17 1.30
N ILE A 70 12.97 9.79 2.44
CA ILE A 70 13.50 11.10 2.86
C ILE A 70 15.01 11.01 3.04
N ARG A 71 15.52 9.98 3.72
CA ARG A 71 16.95 9.76 3.90
C ARG A 71 17.67 9.73 2.55
N ARG A 72 17.18 8.91 1.61
CA ARG A 72 17.78 8.83 0.26
C ARG A 72 17.80 10.18 -0.44
N PHE A 73 16.71 10.93 -0.35
CA PHE A 73 16.64 12.28 -0.91
C PHE A 73 17.64 13.24 -0.27
N LEU A 74 17.71 13.29 1.07
CA LEU A 74 18.63 14.17 1.80
C LEU A 74 20.10 13.88 1.46
N PHE A 75 20.48 12.61 1.34
CA PHE A 75 21.81 12.22 0.88
C PHE A 75 22.06 12.63 -0.57
N HIS A 76 21.08 12.44 -1.46
CA HIS A 76 21.20 12.80 -2.87
C HIS A 76 21.37 14.32 -3.07
N CYS A 77 20.60 15.14 -2.36
CA CYS A 77 20.65 16.60 -2.46
C CYS A 77 21.67 17.26 -1.52
N LYS A 78 22.42 16.47 -0.74
CA LYS A 78 23.34 16.96 0.30
C LYS A 78 22.66 17.96 1.24
N GLY A 79 21.41 17.68 1.60
CA GLY A 79 20.60 18.48 2.52
C GLY A 79 19.96 19.74 1.92
N ARG A 80 20.23 20.10 0.67
CA ARG A 80 19.66 21.29 0.02
C ARG A 80 18.30 20.96 -0.59
N ILE A 81 17.23 21.45 0.02
CA ILE A 81 15.86 21.16 -0.42
C ILE A 81 15.34 22.30 -1.30
N ASN A 82 15.19 22.05 -2.59
CA ASN A 82 14.57 22.96 -3.57
C ASN A 82 13.95 22.15 -4.75
N LYS A 83 13.26 22.84 -5.66
CA LYS A 83 12.60 22.23 -6.83
C LYS A 83 13.58 21.42 -7.69
N GLU A 84 14.74 22.00 -7.98
CA GLU A 84 15.73 21.39 -8.86
C GLU A 84 16.25 20.07 -8.28
N ASN A 85 16.64 20.06 -7.00
CA ASN A 85 17.15 18.85 -6.36
C ASN A 85 16.09 17.75 -6.24
N VAL A 86 14.82 18.10 -6.07
CA VAL A 86 13.72 17.12 -6.12
C VAL A 86 13.60 16.52 -7.51
N LYS A 87 13.67 17.35 -8.56
CA LYS A 87 13.63 16.88 -9.94
C LYS A 87 14.78 15.91 -10.24
N VAL A 88 16.01 16.32 -9.98
CA VAL A 88 17.21 15.49 -10.20
C VAL A 88 17.12 14.18 -9.41
N HIS A 89 16.65 14.22 -8.15
CA HIS A 89 16.44 13.00 -7.35
C HIS A 89 15.40 12.07 -7.98
N LEU A 90 14.27 12.61 -8.42
CA LEU A 90 13.23 11.79 -9.06
C LEU A 90 13.70 11.20 -10.39
N ASP A 91 14.53 11.91 -11.14
CA ASP A 91 15.06 11.45 -12.42
C ASP A 91 16.23 10.45 -12.29
N SER A 92 16.79 10.29 -11.09
CA SER A 92 17.80 9.26 -10.80
C SER A 92 17.29 7.81 -10.94
N ASN A 93 15.97 7.60 -11.07
CA ASN A 93 15.38 6.27 -11.17
C ASN A 93 14.15 6.24 -12.09
N ASN A 94 14.15 5.35 -13.08
CA ASN A 94 13.08 5.26 -14.08
C ASN A 94 11.81 4.54 -13.58
N SER A 95 11.80 3.96 -12.38
CA SER A 95 10.64 3.24 -11.86
C SER A 95 9.52 4.18 -11.40
N SER A 96 8.38 4.15 -12.09
CA SER A 96 7.20 4.95 -11.73
C SER A 96 6.68 4.66 -10.31
N SER A 97 6.76 3.41 -9.85
CA SER A 97 6.35 3.02 -8.49
C SER A 97 7.29 3.57 -7.43
N TRP A 98 8.60 3.61 -7.73
CA TRP A 98 9.59 4.26 -6.88
C TRP A 98 9.33 5.77 -6.82
N LYS A 99 9.19 6.46 -7.96
CA LYS A 99 8.91 7.90 -8.01
C LYS A 99 7.65 8.25 -7.23
N THR A 100 6.60 7.44 -7.35
CA THR A 100 5.33 7.63 -6.61
C THR A 100 5.53 7.54 -5.11
N SER A 101 6.34 6.57 -4.66
CA SER A 101 6.61 6.37 -3.24
C SER A 101 7.48 7.50 -2.68
N GLN A 102 8.47 7.96 -3.44
CA GLN A 102 9.28 9.13 -3.10
C GLN A 102 8.41 10.38 -2.95
N LEU A 103 7.60 10.72 -3.95
CA LEU A 103 6.75 11.91 -3.91
C LEU A 103 5.77 11.91 -2.74
N LYS A 104 5.20 10.76 -2.38
CA LYS A 104 4.32 10.67 -1.20
C LYS A 104 5.07 11.06 0.07
N ALA A 105 6.26 10.51 0.28
CA ALA A 105 7.10 10.82 1.43
C ALA A 105 7.56 12.29 1.41
N LEU A 106 8.05 12.77 0.26
CA LEU A 106 8.55 14.13 0.09
C LEU A 106 7.45 15.19 0.24
N ARG A 107 6.22 14.91 -0.19
CA ARG A 107 5.08 15.80 0.09
C ARG A 107 4.80 15.88 1.58
N ARG A 108 4.78 14.76 2.31
CA ARG A 108 4.61 14.79 3.78
C ARG A 108 5.76 15.54 4.45
N TYR A 109 6.98 15.32 4.01
CA TYR A 109 8.16 15.93 4.59
C TYR A 109 8.27 17.43 4.28
N CYS A 110 8.25 17.83 3.01
CA CYS A 110 8.45 19.22 2.59
C CYS A 110 7.25 20.10 2.89
N ARG A 111 6.03 19.64 2.57
CA ARG A 111 4.81 20.45 2.73
C ARG A 111 4.27 20.37 4.15
N ASP A 112 4.13 19.16 4.71
CA ASP A 112 3.44 19.00 5.99
C ASP A 112 4.36 19.18 7.19
N PHE A 113 5.60 18.68 7.14
CA PHE A 113 6.54 18.79 8.26
C PHE A 113 7.35 20.10 8.21
N LEU A 114 8.14 20.31 7.14
CA LEU A 114 9.01 21.49 6.99
C LEU A 114 8.27 22.79 6.61
N LYS A 115 7.00 22.70 6.25
CA LYS A 115 6.15 23.84 5.84
C LYS A 115 6.75 24.70 4.72
N LEU A 116 7.45 24.08 3.76
CA LEU A 116 8.11 24.76 2.64
C LEU A 116 7.12 25.25 1.55
N GLY A 117 5.82 25.20 1.80
CA GLY A 117 4.79 25.54 0.83
C GLY A 117 4.35 24.36 -0.03
N LYS A 118 3.63 24.66 -1.12
CA LYS A 118 2.96 23.66 -1.97
C LYS A 118 3.68 23.35 -3.28
N TRP A 119 4.86 23.93 -3.52
CA TRP A 119 5.61 23.72 -4.76
C TRP A 119 5.88 22.25 -5.08
N ILE A 120 6.01 21.40 -4.06
CA ILE A 120 6.19 19.95 -4.21
C ILE A 120 4.97 19.25 -4.84
N GLU A 121 3.82 19.92 -4.90
CA GLU A 121 2.61 19.43 -5.57
C GLU A 121 2.68 19.59 -7.10
N GLU A 122 3.54 20.48 -7.63
CA GLU A 122 3.77 20.66 -9.08
C GLU A 122 4.37 19.41 -9.73
N PHE A 123 5.06 18.57 -8.94
CA PHE A 123 5.57 17.29 -9.41
C PHE A 123 4.44 16.27 -9.51
N GLU A 124 3.83 16.18 -10.68
CA GLU A 124 2.89 15.12 -11.01
C GLU A 124 3.59 13.97 -11.73
N LEU A 125 3.19 12.74 -11.42
CA LEU A 125 3.59 11.58 -12.20
C LEU A 125 2.47 11.24 -13.14
N GLU A 126 2.81 11.03 -14.40
CA GLU A 126 1.88 10.45 -15.36
C GLU A 126 1.30 9.16 -14.79
N LYS A 127 -0.02 9.13 -14.68
CA LYS A 127 -0.74 7.91 -14.31
C LYS A 127 -0.58 6.95 -15.48
N VAL A 128 0.42 6.08 -15.41
CA VAL A 128 0.55 4.97 -16.35
C VAL A 128 -0.77 4.18 -16.28
N LYS A 129 -1.52 4.16 -17.38
CA LYS A 129 -2.77 3.39 -17.48
C LYS A 129 -2.44 1.97 -17.07
N THR A 130 -3.13 1.47 -16.04
CA THR A 130 -2.92 0.11 -15.55
C THR A 130 -3.21 -0.84 -16.71
N LYS A 131 -2.20 -1.59 -17.18
CA LYS A 131 -2.40 -2.59 -18.22
C LYS A 131 -3.42 -3.59 -17.71
N ILE A 132 -4.54 -3.73 -18.42
CA ILE A 132 -5.50 -4.81 -18.17
C ILE A 132 -4.75 -6.10 -18.46
N ARG A 133 -4.55 -6.96 -17.45
CA ARG A 133 -3.99 -8.30 -17.67
C ARG A 133 -5.00 -9.10 -18.49
N LYS A 134 -4.57 -9.57 -19.67
CA LYS A 134 -5.42 -10.31 -20.59
C LYS A 134 -5.56 -11.79 -20.22
N ASP A 135 -4.55 -12.37 -19.56
CA ASP A 135 -4.49 -13.82 -19.34
C ASP A 135 -4.58 -14.15 -17.84
N ILE A 136 -5.73 -14.67 -17.43
CA ILE A 136 -5.91 -15.32 -16.11
C ILE A 136 -5.47 -16.78 -16.28
N PRO A 137 -4.56 -17.31 -15.45
CA PRO A 137 -4.17 -18.72 -15.51
C PRO A 137 -5.38 -19.65 -15.34
N THR A 138 -5.39 -20.75 -16.08
CA THR A 138 -6.40 -21.82 -15.95
C THR A 138 -6.23 -22.56 -14.62
N GLY A 139 -7.27 -23.31 -14.18
CA GLY A 139 -7.19 -24.15 -12.98
C GLY A 139 -5.99 -25.12 -13.01
N LYS A 140 -5.72 -25.75 -14.16
CA LYS A 140 -4.56 -26.62 -14.38
C LYS A 140 -3.23 -25.90 -14.14
N ASN A 141 -3.08 -24.67 -14.66
CA ASN A 141 -1.87 -23.87 -14.44
C ASN A 141 -1.70 -23.48 -12.96
N LEU A 142 -2.80 -23.24 -12.23
CA LEU A 142 -2.75 -22.96 -10.80
C LEU A 142 -2.32 -24.19 -9.99
N ILE A 143 -2.80 -25.39 -10.34
CA ILE A 143 -2.37 -26.66 -9.70
C ILE A 143 -0.87 -26.90 -9.92
N LEU A 144 -0.41 -26.80 -11.18
CA LEU A 144 1.01 -26.98 -11.52
C LEU A 144 1.88 -25.97 -10.76
N PHE A 145 1.44 -24.72 -10.70
CA PHE A 145 2.14 -23.69 -9.94
C PHE A 145 2.18 -23.99 -8.44
N PHE A 146 1.04 -24.41 -7.86
CA PHE A 146 0.93 -24.75 -6.45
C PHE A 146 1.87 -25.89 -6.04
N ASN A 147 1.94 -26.96 -6.83
CA ASN A 147 2.79 -28.13 -6.54
C ASN A 147 4.29 -27.82 -6.53
N GLU A 148 4.71 -26.73 -7.17
CA GLU A 148 6.10 -26.28 -7.25
C GLU A 148 6.49 -25.30 -6.13
N LEU A 149 5.54 -24.88 -5.30
CA LEU A 149 5.81 -23.97 -4.18
C LEU A 149 6.30 -24.75 -2.95
N PRO A 150 7.17 -24.15 -2.11
CA PRO A 150 7.46 -24.68 -0.78
C PRO A 150 6.20 -24.77 0.10
N GLU A 151 6.14 -25.72 1.03
CA GLU A 151 4.95 -26.01 1.86
C GLU A 151 4.31 -24.78 2.53
N GLN A 152 5.08 -23.95 3.25
CA GLN A 152 4.52 -22.72 3.83
C GLN A 152 3.96 -21.78 2.76
N THR A 153 4.61 -21.71 1.59
CA THR A 153 4.16 -20.85 0.48
C THR A 153 2.92 -21.44 -0.20
N GLN A 154 2.75 -22.76 -0.22
CA GLN A 154 1.52 -23.43 -0.64
C GLN A 154 0.35 -23.03 0.26
N MET A 155 0.52 -23.03 1.58
CA MET A 155 -0.53 -22.60 2.51
C MET A 155 -0.89 -21.12 2.34
N VAL A 156 0.11 -20.25 2.15
CA VAL A 156 -0.12 -18.83 1.82
C VAL A 156 -0.87 -18.68 0.49
N PHE A 157 -0.50 -19.45 -0.54
CA PHE A 157 -1.20 -19.47 -1.82
C PHE A 157 -2.68 -19.83 -1.63
N THR A 158 -2.94 -20.92 -0.91
CA THR A 158 -4.31 -21.41 -0.67
C THR A 158 -5.15 -20.36 0.04
N LEU A 159 -4.64 -19.76 1.12
CA LEU A 159 -5.37 -18.72 1.85
C LEU A 159 -5.64 -17.49 0.99
N LEU A 160 -4.66 -17.02 0.20
CA LEU A 160 -4.85 -15.88 -0.71
C LEU A 160 -5.93 -16.15 -1.77
N TYR A 161 -5.95 -17.37 -2.31
CA TYR A 161 -6.93 -17.80 -3.30
C TYR A 161 -8.34 -17.92 -2.72
N ASN A 162 -8.47 -18.41 -1.49
CA ASN A 162 -9.76 -18.74 -0.88
C ASN A 162 -10.42 -17.59 -0.12
N SER A 163 -9.64 -16.68 0.48
CA SER A 163 -10.17 -15.66 1.40
C SER A 163 -10.24 -14.25 0.81
N GLY A 164 -9.46 -14.00 -0.25
CA GLY A 164 -9.28 -12.65 -0.78
C GLY A 164 -8.45 -11.72 0.11
N LEU A 165 -7.83 -12.21 1.20
CA LEU A 165 -6.96 -11.42 2.08
C LEU A 165 -5.68 -10.93 1.36
N ARG A 166 -5.01 -9.91 1.92
CA ARG A 166 -3.71 -9.41 1.46
C ARG A 166 -2.61 -10.33 1.98
N ILE A 167 -1.49 -10.41 1.26
CA ILE A 167 -0.33 -11.22 1.69
C ILE A 167 0.16 -10.85 3.10
N GLY A 168 0.15 -9.57 3.47
CA GLY A 168 0.52 -9.13 4.82
C GLY A 168 -0.46 -9.58 5.90
N GLU A 169 -1.76 -9.67 5.56
CA GLU A 169 -2.80 -10.20 6.46
C GLU A 169 -2.57 -11.70 6.63
N VAL A 170 -2.42 -12.45 5.54
CA VAL A 170 -2.19 -13.90 5.59
C VAL A 170 -0.93 -14.25 6.39
N LEU A 171 0.19 -13.56 6.13
CA LEU A 171 1.45 -13.82 6.83
C LEU A 171 1.44 -13.38 8.29
N GLY A 172 0.50 -12.52 8.70
CA GLY A 172 0.34 -12.10 10.09
C GLY A 172 -0.58 -13.01 10.91
N LEU A 173 -1.20 -14.03 10.29
CA LEU A 173 -2.14 -14.91 10.97
C LEU A 173 -1.46 -15.74 12.05
N LYS A 174 -2.09 -15.78 13.22
CA LYS A 174 -1.85 -16.76 14.27
C LYS A 174 -2.85 -17.91 14.18
N LEU A 175 -2.54 -19.03 14.83
CA LEU A 175 -3.48 -20.15 14.87
C LEU A 175 -4.80 -19.75 15.57
N ALA A 176 -4.74 -18.93 16.63
CA ALA A 176 -5.93 -18.41 17.32
C ALA A 176 -6.87 -17.57 16.42
N ASP A 177 -6.39 -17.07 15.27
CA ASP A 177 -7.22 -16.32 14.32
C ASP A 177 -8.07 -17.24 13.42
N LEU A 178 -7.86 -18.56 13.47
CA LEU A 178 -8.57 -19.54 12.65
C LEU A 178 -9.65 -20.27 13.45
N ASP A 179 -10.90 -20.15 13.01
CA ASP A 179 -12.02 -20.95 13.48
C ASP A 179 -12.30 -22.06 12.46
N PHE A 180 -11.84 -23.27 12.78
CA PHE A 180 -12.01 -24.45 11.92
C PHE A 180 -13.40 -25.09 12.00
N GLU A 181 -14.25 -24.71 12.96
CA GLU A 181 -15.65 -25.16 12.98
C GLU A 181 -16.46 -24.38 11.95
N ARG A 182 -16.15 -23.10 11.79
CA ARG A 182 -16.82 -22.18 10.86
C ARG A 182 -16.03 -21.91 9.59
N ASN A 183 -14.86 -22.53 9.41
CA ASN A 183 -13.87 -22.23 8.37
C ASN A 183 -13.67 -20.72 8.15
N MET A 184 -13.47 -20.01 9.25
CA MET A 184 -13.44 -18.55 9.31
C MET A 184 -12.07 -18.06 9.75
N ILE A 185 -11.68 -16.89 9.25
CA ILE A 185 -10.46 -16.18 9.60
C ILE A 185 -10.86 -14.86 10.24
N ASP A 186 -10.49 -14.64 11.49
CA ASP A 186 -10.56 -13.33 12.12
C ASP A 186 -9.30 -12.51 11.78
N ALA A 187 -9.40 -11.67 10.75
CA ALA A 187 -8.30 -10.80 10.35
C ALA A 187 -8.39 -9.40 10.99
N SER A 188 -9.35 -9.17 11.90
CA SER A 188 -9.68 -7.83 12.42
C SER A 188 -8.52 -7.14 13.14
N ASN A 189 -7.60 -7.92 13.72
CA ASN A 189 -6.44 -7.41 14.44
C ASN A 189 -5.21 -7.17 13.55
N LEU A 190 -5.20 -7.63 12.30
CA LEU A 190 -4.01 -7.67 11.45
C LEU A 190 -3.76 -6.39 10.65
N HIS A 191 -4.79 -5.55 10.45
CA HIS A 191 -4.65 -4.25 9.81
C HIS A 191 -5.66 -3.24 10.36
N LYS A 192 -5.16 -2.20 11.04
CA LYS A 192 -5.95 -1.10 11.61
C LYS A 192 -5.65 0.24 10.93
N GLY A 193 -5.83 0.33 9.60
CA GLY A 193 -5.64 1.58 8.87
C GLY A 193 -6.90 2.45 8.81
N LYS A 194 -6.77 3.78 8.83
CA LYS A 194 -7.89 4.75 8.70
C LYS A 194 -8.83 4.52 7.51
N THR A 195 -8.33 3.90 6.43
CA THR A 195 -9.09 3.60 5.19
C THR A 195 -9.26 2.11 4.91
N LYS A 196 -8.60 1.24 5.65
CA LYS A 196 -8.57 -0.21 5.42
C LYS A 196 -8.51 -0.93 6.76
N SER A 197 -9.63 -1.56 7.11
CA SER A 197 -9.71 -2.52 8.21
C SER A 197 -9.93 -3.90 7.61
N SER A 198 -9.08 -4.84 8.00
CA SER A 198 -9.41 -6.26 7.84
C SER A 198 -10.55 -6.60 8.80
N TRP A 199 -11.35 -7.59 8.45
CA TRP A 199 -12.51 -7.94 9.25
C TRP A 199 -12.62 -9.46 9.35
N VAL A 200 -13.44 -10.10 8.52
CA VAL A 200 -13.60 -11.55 8.53
C VAL A 200 -13.35 -12.09 7.12
N GLY A 201 -12.54 -13.14 7.03
CA GLY A 201 -12.35 -13.96 5.84
C GLY A 201 -12.86 -15.37 6.06
N PHE A 202 -12.93 -16.16 4.99
CA PHE A 202 -13.29 -17.57 5.06
C PHE A 202 -12.37 -18.39 4.17
N PHE A 203 -12.37 -19.70 4.41
CA PHE A 203 -11.70 -20.67 3.56
C PHE A 203 -12.61 -21.88 3.33
N THR A 204 -12.30 -22.64 2.29
CA THR A 204 -13.07 -23.84 1.94
C THR A 204 -12.78 -25.00 2.89
N THR A 205 -13.69 -25.97 2.96
CA THR A 205 -13.49 -27.19 3.74
C THR A 205 -12.22 -27.96 3.33
N ASP A 206 -11.88 -27.97 2.03
CA ASP A 206 -10.64 -28.59 1.56
C ASP A 206 -9.39 -27.82 2.04
N THR A 207 -9.46 -26.49 2.06
CA THR A 207 -8.41 -25.65 2.65
C THR A 207 -8.27 -25.92 4.14
N ALA A 208 -9.37 -26.11 4.85
CA ALA A 208 -9.37 -26.46 6.28
C ALA A 208 -8.57 -27.74 6.56
N LYS A 209 -8.77 -28.78 5.74
CA LYS A 209 -8.05 -30.05 5.85
C LYS A 209 -6.55 -29.87 5.61
N LEU A 210 -6.17 -29.14 4.55
CA LEU A 210 -4.76 -28.86 4.24
C LEU A 210 -4.08 -28.08 5.36
N LEU A 211 -4.75 -27.06 5.90
CA LEU A 211 -4.22 -26.25 7.01
C LEU A 211 -4.07 -27.07 8.28
N LYS A 212 -5.06 -27.88 8.67
CA LYS A 212 -4.96 -28.76 9.84
C LYS A 212 -3.76 -29.70 9.74
N GLN A 213 -3.61 -30.37 8.60
CA GLN A 213 -2.48 -31.25 8.36
C GLN A 213 -1.13 -30.52 8.46
N TYR A 214 -1.03 -29.32 7.88
CA TYR A 214 0.17 -28.49 7.99
C TYR A 214 0.47 -28.09 9.44
N LEU A 215 -0.55 -27.65 10.19
CA LEU A 215 -0.40 -27.23 11.60
C LEU A 215 0.05 -28.38 12.49
N GLU A 216 -0.56 -29.56 12.33
CA GLU A 216 -0.22 -30.78 13.06
C GLU A 216 1.22 -31.22 12.78
N ASN A 217 1.62 -31.23 11.49
CA ASN A 217 2.97 -31.62 11.09
C ASN A 217 4.07 -30.68 11.61
N ASN A 218 3.73 -29.41 11.85
CA ASN A 218 4.69 -28.38 12.27
C ASN A 218 4.59 -28.04 13.77
N GLY A 219 3.66 -28.65 14.52
CA GLY A 219 3.51 -28.43 15.96
C GLY A 219 3.26 -26.98 16.35
N ILE A 220 2.38 -26.28 15.61
CA ILE A 220 2.10 -24.85 15.81
C ILE A 220 1.07 -24.67 16.95
N ASP A 221 1.42 -23.90 17.97
CA ASP A 221 0.53 -23.59 19.10
C ASP A 221 -0.41 -22.40 18.81
N LEU A 222 -1.44 -22.22 19.65
CA LEU A 222 -2.50 -21.22 19.44
C LEU A 222 -1.98 -19.78 19.26
N GLU A 223 -0.97 -19.39 20.05
CA GLU A 223 -0.42 -18.03 20.03
C GLU A 223 0.66 -17.80 18.96
N ASP A 224 1.09 -18.87 18.31
CA ASP A 224 2.17 -18.83 17.33
C ASP A 224 1.68 -18.32 15.98
N SER A 225 2.58 -17.65 15.28
CA SER A 225 2.37 -17.29 13.88
C SER A 225 2.35 -18.55 13.03
N ILE A 226 1.33 -18.70 12.19
CA ILE A 226 1.19 -19.86 11.29
C ILE A 226 2.34 -19.91 10.28
N PHE A 227 2.83 -18.73 9.87
CA PHE A 227 3.86 -18.58 8.86
C PHE A 227 5.07 -17.85 9.43
N THR A 228 6.25 -18.44 9.24
CA THR A 228 7.54 -17.83 9.59
C THR A 228 8.24 -17.22 8.38
N VAL A 229 7.72 -17.47 7.17
CA VAL A 229 8.23 -16.90 5.92
C VAL A 229 7.91 -15.41 5.77
N SER A 230 8.91 -14.64 5.33
CA SER A 230 8.69 -13.23 5.00
C SER A 230 7.91 -13.05 3.69
N SER A 231 7.22 -11.91 3.54
CA SER A 231 6.57 -11.56 2.26
C SER A 231 7.53 -11.54 1.10
N ARG A 232 8.82 -11.22 1.32
CA ARG A 232 9.85 -11.24 0.27
C ARG A 232 10.19 -12.66 -0.15
N ALA A 233 10.29 -13.60 0.80
CA ALA A 233 10.52 -15.01 0.52
C ALA A 233 9.37 -15.58 -0.32
N VAL A 234 8.12 -15.36 0.08
CA VAL A 234 6.94 -15.77 -0.69
C VAL A 234 6.96 -15.18 -2.11
N GLN A 235 7.21 -13.87 -2.24
CA GLN A 235 7.30 -13.23 -3.56
C GLN A 235 8.43 -13.81 -4.42
N GLN A 236 9.55 -14.18 -3.81
CA GLN A 236 10.67 -14.80 -4.51
C GLN A 236 10.33 -16.22 -4.94
N SER A 237 9.68 -17.03 -4.10
CA SER A 237 9.18 -18.36 -4.48
C SER A 237 8.23 -18.26 -5.67
N PHE A 238 7.26 -17.35 -5.61
CA PHE A 238 6.33 -17.12 -6.73
C PHE A 238 7.06 -16.71 -8.01
N LYS A 239 8.07 -15.85 -7.91
CA LYS A 239 8.89 -15.43 -9.05
C LYS A 239 9.68 -16.61 -9.64
N ASN A 240 10.30 -17.43 -8.80
CA ASN A 240 11.09 -18.58 -9.24
C ASN A 240 10.22 -19.60 -9.96
N VAL A 241 9.07 -19.96 -9.39
CA VAL A 241 8.12 -20.90 -10.02
C VAL A 241 7.52 -20.30 -11.30
N SER A 242 7.20 -19.01 -11.29
CA SER A 242 6.73 -18.29 -12.48
C SER A 242 7.73 -18.41 -13.64
N LEU A 243 9.02 -18.22 -13.37
CA LEU A 243 10.08 -18.38 -14.36
C LEU A 243 10.24 -19.84 -14.81
N LYS A 244 10.17 -20.79 -13.87
CA LYS A 244 10.29 -22.23 -14.15
C LYS A 244 9.18 -22.72 -15.09
N LEU A 245 7.94 -22.30 -14.86
CA LEU A 245 6.77 -22.77 -15.59
C LEU A 245 6.35 -21.86 -16.76
N GLY A 246 7.02 -20.72 -16.95
CA GLY A 246 6.61 -19.73 -17.96
C GLY A 246 5.27 -19.06 -17.67
N LEU A 247 4.87 -18.97 -16.38
CA LEU A 247 3.60 -18.38 -15.92
C LEU A 247 3.86 -17.02 -15.23
N ASP A 248 2.94 -16.04 -15.30
CA ASP A 248 3.05 -14.76 -14.55
C ASP A 248 2.08 -14.71 -13.35
N ILE A 249 2.34 -15.59 -12.37
CA ILE A 249 1.55 -15.69 -11.14
C ILE A 249 2.25 -14.93 -10.02
N LYS A 250 1.53 -13.95 -9.45
CA LYS A 250 1.98 -13.14 -8.31
C LYS A 250 0.98 -13.27 -7.17
N PRO A 251 1.37 -13.07 -5.91
CA PRO A 251 0.43 -13.18 -4.79
C PRO A 251 -0.84 -12.32 -4.96
N HIS A 252 -0.72 -11.09 -5.48
CA HIS A 252 -1.88 -10.23 -5.75
C HIS A 252 -2.82 -10.82 -6.81
N LEU A 253 -2.31 -11.61 -7.77
CA LEU A 253 -3.16 -12.22 -8.81
C LEU A 253 -4.21 -13.15 -8.19
N LEU A 254 -3.85 -13.94 -7.17
CA LEU A 254 -4.77 -14.85 -6.49
C LEU A 254 -5.96 -14.12 -5.89
N ARG A 255 -5.70 -12.98 -5.26
CA ARG A 255 -6.74 -12.09 -4.74
C ARG A 255 -7.61 -11.47 -5.85
N THR A 256 -7.04 -11.20 -7.02
CA THR A 256 -7.80 -10.76 -8.19
C THR A 256 -8.68 -11.90 -8.73
N ILE A 257 -8.18 -13.13 -8.74
CA ILE A 257 -8.93 -14.33 -9.13
C ILE A 257 -10.10 -14.54 -8.18
N PHE A 258 -9.89 -14.47 -6.86
CA PHE A 258 -10.97 -14.53 -5.87
C PHE A 258 -12.08 -13.51 -6.16
N ALA A 259 -11.74 -12.24 -6.39
CA ALA A 259 -12.74 -11.23 -6.76
C ALA A 259 -13.39 -11.45 -8.14
N GLY A 260 -12.72 -12.16 -9.05
CA GLY A 260 -13.31 -12.68 -10.28
C GLY A 260 -14.38 -13.73 -9.97
N LYS A 261 -14.03 -14.74 -9.17
CA LYS A 261 -14.94 -15.80 -8.72
C LYS A 261 -16.14 -15.27 -7.95
N CYS A 262 -15.96 -14.30 -7.07
CA CYS A 262 -17.10 -13.67 -6.39
C CYS A 262 -18.06 -12.97 -7.37
N ARG A 263 -17.54 -12.33 -8.42
CA ARG A 263 -18.37 -11.71 -9.46
C ARG A 263 -19.10 -12.75 -10.31
N GLU A 264 -18.43 -13.84 -10.66
CA GLU A 264 -19.04 -14.99 -11.36
C GLU A 264 -20.18 -15.60 -10.52
N ALA A 265 -20.01 -15.68 -9.19
CA ALA A 265 -21.01 -16.14 -8.25
C ALA A 265 -22.12 -15.11 -7.91
N GLY A 266 -22.13 -13.94 -8.56
CA GLY A 266 -23.15 -12.92 -8.36
C GLY A 266 -23.10 -12.22 -6.99
N ILE A 267 -21.95 -12.21 -6.32
CA ILE A 267 -21.76 -11.50 -5.04
C ILE A 267 -21.67 -9.99 -5.30
N ASP A 268 -22.42 -9.22 -4.51
CA ASP A 268 -22.39 -7.75 -4.60
C ASP A 268 -20.99 -7.18 -4.28
N LYS A 269 -20.64 -6.10 -4.99
CA LYS A 269 -19.31 -5.47 -4.93
C LYS A 269 -18.92 -5.04 -3.51
N ASP A 270 -19.88 -4.66 -2.68
CA ASP A 270 -19.60 -4.23 -1.30
C ASP A 270 -19.18 -5.40 -0.42
N TYR A 271 -19.76 -6.58 -0.60
CA TYR A 271 -19.30 -7.80 0.06
C TYR A 271 -17.94 -8.25 -0.47
N ILE A 272 -17.69 -8.13 -1.79
CA ILE A 272 -16.36 -8.39 -2.36
C ILE A 272 -15.33 -7.44 -1.73
N ASN A 273 -15.65 -6.16 -1.58
CA ASN A 273 -14.80 -5.18 -0.91
C ASN A 273 -14.60 -5.52 0.57
N ALA A 274 -15.62 -6.05 1.25
CA ALA A 274 -15.54 -6.48 2.65
C ALA A 274 -14.56 -7.64 2.84
N PHE A 275 -14.67 -8.73 2.08
CA PHE A 275 -13.69 -9.84 2.07
C PHE A 275 -12.27 -9.33 1.79
N GLN A 276 -12.17 -8.27 1.01
CA GLN A 276 -10.93 -7.61 0.63
C GLN A 276 -10.44 -6.56 1.64
N GLY A 277 -11.08 -6.38 2.80
CA GLY A 277 -10.70 -5.37 3.80
C GLY A 277 -10.71 -3.95 3.23
N ARG A 278 -11.73 -3.64 2.43
CA ARG A 278 -12.03 -2.33 1.80
C ARG A 278 -13.43 -1.85 2.20
N ILE A 279 -13.80 -2.02 3.46
CA ILE A 279 -15.06 -1.49 3.98
C ILE A 279 -14.93 0.02 4.08
N SER A 280 -15.81 0.76 3.39
CA SER A 280 -15.83 2.22 3.51
C SER A 280 -16.30 2.59 4.90
N GLN A 281 -15.52 3.38 5.64
CA GLN A 281 -15.84 3.84 6.99
C GLN A 281 -16.88 4.99 6.99
N GLY A 282 -17.50 5.29 5.84
CA GLY A 282 -18.49 6.36 5.73
C GLY A 282 -19.75 6.01 6.54
N VAL A 283 -20.28 6.99 7.28
CA VAL A 283 -21.49 6.87 8.10
C VAL A 283 -22.64 6.23 7.32
N LEU A 284 -22.81 6.58 6.04
CA LEU A 284 -23.82 6.01 5.15
C LEU A 284 -23.64 4.49 4.91
N ALA A 285 -22.43 4.00 4.63
CA ALA A 285 -22.21 2.58 4.31
C ALA A 285 -22.48 1.64 5.49
N ARG A 286 -22.40 2.13 6.73
CA ARG A 286 -22.69 1.36 7.94
C ARG A 286 -24.18 1.08 8.15
N HIS A 287 -25.06 1.82 7.48
CA HIS A 287 -26.52 1.69 7.64
C HIS A 287 -27.20 0.83 6.57
N TYR A 288 -26.52 0.49 5.47
CA TYR A 288 -27.15 -0.19 4.32
C TYR A 288 -26.72 -1.65 4.11
N THR A 289 -25.57 -2.07 4.63
CA THR A 289 -25.05 -3.41 4.36
C THR A 289 -24.70 -4.10 5.67
N ASP A 290 -25.32 -5.25 5.93
CA ASP A 290 -24.98 -6.07 7.09
C ASP A 290 -23.59 -6.70 6.87
N TYR A 291 -22.62 -6.08 7.55
CA TYR A 291 -21.34 -6.62 7.98
C TYR A 291 -21.40 -8.08 8.42
N SER A 292 -22.35 -8.48 9.28
CA SER A 292 -22.24 -9.60 10.23
C SER A 292 -21.51 -10.86 9.71
N PRO A 293 -20.73 -11.57 10.56
CA PRO A 293 -20.03 -12.79 10.12
C PRO A 293 -20.97 -13.80 9.46
N LYS A 294 -22.24 -13.84 9.92
CA LYS A 294 -23.32 -14.61 9.30
C LYS A 294 -23.63 -14.15 7.87
N ALA A 295 -23.89 -12.85 7.66
CA ALA A 295 -24.16 -12.31 6.33
C ALA A 295 -22.99 -12.51 5.36
N LEU A 296 -21.73 -12.31 5.81
CA LEU A 296 -20.57 -12.62 4.98
C LEU A 296 -20.46 -14.13 4.68
N ARG A 297 -20.74 -15.00 5.65
CA ARG A 297 -20.72 -16.45 5.41
C ARG A 297 -21.76 -16.84 4.35
N GLU A 298 -22.96 -16.28 4.40
CA GLU A 298 -24.00 -16.50 3.39
C GLU A 298 -23.54 -16.08 1.98
N GLN A 299 -22.83 -14.96 1.85
CA GLN A 299 -22.23 -14.59 0.57
C GLN A 299 -21.07 -15.51 0.17
N TYR A 300 -20.23 -15.92 1.12
CA TYR A 300 -19.10 -16.81 0.86
C TYR A 300 -19.55 -18.18 0.33
N ASN A 301 -20.65 -18.72 0.88
CA ASN A 301 -21.23 -19.99 0.43
C ASN A 301 -21.58 -19.98 -1.07
N LYS A 302 -21.87 -18.81 -1.65
CA LYS A 302 -22.15 -18.69 -3.11
C LYS A 302 -20.89 -18.88 -3.95
N VAL A 303 -19.73 -18.44 -3.46
CA VAL A 303 -18.46 -18.51 -4.21
C VAL A 303 -17.64 -19.76 -3.88
N GLU A 304 -17.83 -20.36 -2.70
CA GLU A 304 -17.11 -21.57 -2.25
C GLU A 304 -17.03 -22.69 -3.30
N PRO A 305 -18.10 -23.04 -4.06
CA PRO A 305 -18.04 -24.04 -5.13
C PRO A 305 -17.06 -23.71 -6.27
N PHE A 306 -16.76 -22.42 -6.49
CA PHE A 306 -15.83 -21.95 -7.52
C PHE A 306 -14.38 -21.80 -7.01
N LEU A 307 -14.15 -22.05 -5.71
CA LEU A 307 -12.86 -21.90 -5.04
C LEU A 307 -12.13 -23.24 -4.85
N THR A 308 -12.60 -24.29 -5.50
CA THR A 308 -11.85 -25.54 -5.66
C THR A 308 -10.98 -25.41 -6.90
N PHE A 309 -9.68 -25.67 -6.76
CA PHE A 309 -8.78 -25.82 -7.92
C PHE A 309 -8.53 -27.30 -8.24
N LYS A 310 -9.44 -28.21 -7.87
CA LYS A 310 -9.42 -29.61 -8.31
C LYS A 310 -9.82 -29.68 -9.78
N GLU A 311 -9.26 -30.65 -10.51
CA GLU A 311 -9.65 -30.89 -11.90
C GLU A 311 -11.16 -31.08 -11.97
N ASP A 312 -11.83 -30.29 -12.82
CA ASP A 312 -13.12 -30.70 -13.37
C ASP A 312 -12.88 -32.09 -13.97
N SER A 313 -13.48 -33.11 -13.34
CA SER A 313 -13.36 -34.51 -13.72
C SER A 313 -13.97 -34.73 -15.10
#